data_AF-A0A0F8ZKG7-F1
#
_entry.id   AF-A0A0F8ZKG7-F1
#
_cell.length_a   1.000
_cell.length_b   1.000
_cell.length_c   1.000
_cell.angle_alpha   90.00
_cell.angle_beta   90.00
_cell.angle_gamma   90.00
#
_symmetry.space_group_name_H-M   'P 1'
#
loop_
_entity.id
_entity.type
_entity.pdbx_description
1 polymer ?
#
loop_
_entity_poly.entity_id
_entity_poly.type
_entity_poly.pdbx_seq_one_letter_code
_entity_poly.pdbx_strand_id
1 'polypeptide(L)'
;WRNRLKVRDGTPRMFISRNCPNMINEIKNLAHPEPRPGEVNLLQWAKGCNDHAYDDGAYGLSAFDRAGADYSYRPPISISRDW
;
A
#
# COMPACT_ATOMS: atom_id res chain seq x y z
N TRP A 1 -4.23 5.14 3.36
CA TRP A 1 -3.34 6.09 2.64
C TRP A 1 -4.05 7.25 1.96
N ARG A 2 -5.02 6.95 1.08
CA ARG A 2 -5.84 7.87 0.29
C ARG A 2 -6.35 9.13 1.01
N ASN A 3 -6.65 9.03 2.32
CA ASN A 3 -7.21 10.14 3.09
C ASN A 3 -6.16 10.89 3.96
N ARG A 4 -4.94 10.38 4.06
CA ARG A 4 -3.92 10.87 5.02
C ARG A 4 -2.64 11.37 4.37
N LEU A 5 -2.31 10.90 3.15
CA LEU A 5 -1.22 11.45 2.34
C LEU A 5 -1.81 12.41 1.31
N LYS A 6 -1.53 13.70 1.47
CA LYS A 6 -1.90 14.73 0.50
C LYS A 6 -0.65 15.25 -0.20
N VAL A 7 -0.74 15.36 -1.52
CA VAL A 7 0.38 15.76 -2.40
C VAL A 7 0.41 17.26 -2.66
N ARG A 8 -0.66 18.03 -2.37
CA ARG A 8 -0.65 19.45 -2.77
C ARG A 8 -1.36 20.47 -1.89
N ASP A 9 -2.48 20.18 -1.22
CA ASP A 9 -3.16 21.23 -0.42
C ASP A 9 -3.68 20.76 0.94
N GLY A 10 -3.17 21.41 2.00
CA GLY A 10 -3.47 21.20 3.44
C GLY A 10 -2.24 20.80 4.26
N THR A 11 -2.28 21.02 5.58
CA THR A 11 -1.21 20.55 6.49
C THR A 11 -1.10 19.02 6.40
N PRO A 12 0.09 18.46 6.10
CA PRO A 12 0.28 17.01 6.05
C PRO A 12 -0.10 16.41 7.41
N ARG A 13 -1.00 15.42 7.43
CA ARG A 13 -1.34 14.71 8.67
C ARG A 13 -0.28 13.66 9.04
N MET A 14 0.69 13.42 8.17
CA MET A 14 1.80 12.48 8.36
C MET A 14 3.04 12.96 7.60
N PHE A 15 4.21 12.71 8.18
CA PHE A 15 5.51 12.98 7.58
C PHE A 15 6.27 11.68 7.42
N ILE A 16 7.02 11.54 6.33
CA ILE A 16 7.94 10.42 6.11
C ILE A 16 9.30 10.85 6.63
N SER A 17 9.86 10.09 7.56
CA SER A 17 11.21 10.34 8.07
C SER A 17 12.23 10.20 6.94
N ARG A 18 13.26 11.07 6.93
CA ARG A 18 14.39 10.95 6.00
C ARG A 18 15.18 9.65 6.19
N ASN A 19 15.00 8.98 7.32
CA ASN A 19 15.60 7.68 7.62
C ASN A 19 14.83 6.49 7.01
N CYS A 20 13.81 6.74 6.19
CA CYS A 20 13.06 5.72 5.45
C CYS A 20 13.38 5.79 3.94
N PRO A 21 14.63 5.51 3.52
CA PRO A 21 15.07 5.75 2.15
C PRO A 21 14.30 4.91 1.12
N ASN A 22 13.93 3.67 1.46
CA ASN A 22 13.17 2.78 0.57
C ASN A 22 11.77 3.34 0.28
N MET A 23 11.02 3.71 1.33
CA MET A 23 9.70 4.35 1.19
C MET A 23 9.78 5.62 0.34
N ILE A 24 10.80 6.47 0.56
CA ILE A 24 11.00 7.69 -0.22
C ILE A 24 11.28 7.36 -1.69
N ASN A 25 12.12 6.35 -1.95
CA ASN A 25 12.48 5.91 -3.29
C ASN A 25 11.27 5.35 -4.04
N GLU A 26 10.48 4.49 -3.40
CA GLU A 26 9.31 3.87 -4.00
C GLU A 26 8.23 4.89 -4.34
N ILE A 27 7.86 5.79 -3.40
CA ILE A 27 6.86 6.84 -3.67
C ILE A 27 7.26 7.72 -4.87
N LYS A 28 8.56 7.98 -5.06
CA LYS A 28 9.05 8.77 -6.20
C LYS A 28 9.00 8.02 -7.53
N ASN A 29 9.08 6.70 -7.51
CA ASN A 29 9.31 5.87 -8.70
C ASN A 29 8.19 4.86 -8.97
N LEU A 30 7.07 4.93 -8.24
CA LEU A 30 5.88 4.14 -8.55
C LEU A 30 5.43 4.40 -9.98
N ALA A 31 5.45 3.34 -10.79
CA ALA A 31 5.13 3.40 -12.19
C ALA A 31 3.70 2.93 -12.42
N HIS A 32 2.98 3.61 -13.31
CA HIS A 32 1.75 3.09 -13.88
C HIS A 32 2.08 2.21 -15.11
N PRO A 33 1.27 1.17 -15.40
CA PRO A 33 1.43 0.41 -16.62
C PRO A 33 1.13 1.32 -17.82
N GLU A 34 1.97 1.22 -18.85
CA GLU A 34 1.67 1.84 -20.13
C GLU A 34 0.49 1.10 -20.79
N PRO A 35 -0.60 1.79 -21.13
CA PRO A 35 -1.75 1.15 -21.76
C PRO A 35 -1.40 0.70 -23.18
N ARG A 36 -1.75 -0.55 -23.54
CA ARG A 36 -1.64 -1.04 -24.92
C ARG A 36 -2.86 -0.64 -25.75
N PRO A 37 -2.78 -0.65 -27.09
CA PRO A 37 -3.96 -0.37 -27.93
C PRO A 37 -5.14 -1.28 -27.57
N GLY A 38 -6.27 -0.68 -27.18
CA GLY A 38 -7.48 -1.40 -26.76
C GLY A 38 -7.59 -1.68 -25.26
N GLU A 39 -6.59 -1.36 -24.45
CA GLU A 39 -6.66 -1.49 -22.99
C GLU A 39 -7.22 -0.21 -22.34
N VAL A 40 -7.98 -0.40 -21.25
CA VAL A 40 -8.46 0.70 -20.40
C VAL A 40 -7.50 0.93 -19.25
N ASN A 41 -7.17 2.19 -18.96
CA ASN A 41 -6.35 2.53 -17.81
C ASN A 41 -7.15 2.30 -16.52
N LEU A 42 -6.78 1.26 -15.76
CA LEU A 42 -7.45 0.88 -14.51
C LEU A 42 -6.93 1.64 -13.28
N LEU A 43 -6.08 2.67 -13.47
CA LEU A 43 -5.41 3.40 -12.39
C LEU A 43 -4.62 2.49 -11.43
N GLN A 44 -4.14 1.35 -11.94
CA GLN A 44 -3.33 0.39 -11.20
C GLN A 44 -1.85 0.73 -11.32
N TRP A 45 -1.03 0.28 -10.38
CA TRP A 45 0.43 0.31 -10.51
C TRP A 45 0.92 -0.79 -11.46
N ALA A 46 2.06 -0.57 -12.09
CA ALA A 46 2.65 -1.54 -13.00
C ALA A 46 3.06 -2.81 -12.25
N LYS A 47 2.79 -3.97 -12.85
CA LYS A 47 3.19 -5.25 -12.25
C LYS A 47 4.72 -5.31 -12.10
N GLY A 48 5.20 -5.65 -10.90
CA GLY A 48 6.64 -5.74 -10.61
C GLY A 48 7.32 -4.40 -10.40
N CYS A 49 6.56 -3.30 -10.26
CA CYS A 49 7.13 -2.06 -9.75
C CYS A 49 7.61 -2.26 -8.30
N ASN A 50 8.59 -1.46 -7.87
CA ASN A 50 9.07 -1.55 -6.50
C ASN A 50 8.07 -0.83 -5.58
N ASP A 51 7.23 -1.61 -4.90
CA ASP A 51 6.10 -1.13 -4.08
C ASP A 51 6.04 -1.76 -2.69
N HIS A 52 7.09 -2.49 -2.27
CA HIS A 52 7.10 -3.21 -1.00
C HIS A 52 6.88 -2.31 0.22
N ALA A 53 7.74 -1.27 0.38
CA ALA A 53 7.58 -0.32 1.46
C ALA A 53 6.29 0.48 1.28
N TYR A 54 5.86 0.70 0.03
CA TYR A 54 4.61 1.36 -0.25
C TYR A 54 3.44 0.56 0.35
N ASP A 55 3.28 -0.69 -0.04
CA ASP A 55 2.25 -1.61 0.45
C ASP A 55 2.23 -1.71 1.97
N ASP A 56 3.39 -1.83 2.63
CA ASP A 56 3.49 -1.83 4.09
C ASP A 56 2.90 -0.56 4.72
N GLY A 57 3.18 0.61 4.15
CA GLY A 57 2.59 1.88 4.57
C GLY A 57 1.08 1.91 4.32
N ALA A 58 0.61 1.38 3.19
CA ALA A 58 -0.81 1.29 2.87
C ALA A 58 -1.56 0.42 3.89
N TYR A 59 -1.03 -0.76 4.20
CA TYR A 59 -1.58 -1.71 5.16
C TYR A 59 -1.59 -1.14 6.57
N GLY A 60 -0.44 -0.62 7.04
CA GLY A 60 -0.34 -0.01 8.36
C GLY A 60 -1.34 1.13 8.55
N LEU A 61 -1.60 1.93 7.52
CA LEU A 61 -2.58 3.01 7.60
C LEU A 61 -4.02 2.56 7.44
N SER A 62 -4.27 1.52 6.66
CA SER A 62 -5.60 0.90 6.57
C SER A 62 -6.07 0.38 7.93
N ALA A 63 -5.13 -0.03 8.80
CA ALA A 63 -5.41 -0.43 10.17
C ALA A 63 -5.97 0.71 11.01
N PHE A 64 -5.37 1.90 10.91
CA PHE A 64 -5.83 3.09 11.62
C PHE A 64 -7.13 3.68 11.06
N ASP A 65 -7.40 3.49 9.76
CA ASP A 65 -8.67 3.91 9.14
C ASP A 65 -9.84 2.98 9.53
N ARG A 66 -9.54 1.74 9.94
CA ARG A 66 -10.51 0.82 10.54
C ARG A 66 -10.48 0.90 12.08
N ALA A 67 -10.75 2.05 12.66
CA ALA A 67 -11.00 2.13 14.11
C ALA A 67 -12.12 1.11 14.47
N GLY A 68 -11.74 0.01 15.15
CA GLY A 68 -12.60 -1.15 15.42
C GLY A 68 -12.25 -2.46 14.69
N ALA A 69 -11.18 -2.52 13.89
CA ALA A 69 -10.69 -3.78 13.34
C ALA A 69 -10.16 -4.68 14.46
N ASP A 70 -10.93 -5.72 14.76
CA ASP A 70 -10.49 -6.80 15.63
C ASP A 70 -9.44 -7.65 14.91
N TYR A 71 -8.18 -7.49 15.33
CA TYR A 71 -7.06 -8.32 14.87
C TYR A 71 -6.99 -9.67 15.59
N SER A 72 -7.99 -10.03 16.41
CA SER A 72 -8.06 -11.36 17.02
C SER A 72 -8.50 -12.44 16.04
N TYR A 73 -8.87 -12.11 14.80
CA TYR A 73 -9.16 -13.12 13.79
C TYR A 73 -7.93 -14.00 13.56
N ARG A 74 -8.00 -15.22 14.09
CA ARG A 74 -7.07 -16.30 13.80
C ARG A 74 -7.77 -17.22 12.81
N PRO A 75 -7.28 -17.39 11.58
CA PRO A 75 -7.85 -18.37 10.68
C PRO A 75 -7.76 -19.74 11.36
N PRO A 76 -8.79 -20.60 11.26
CA PRO A 76 -8.70 -21.95 11.78
C PRO A 76 -7.56 -22.67 11.05
N ILE A 77 -6.49 -23.01 11.78
CA ILE A 77 -5.41 -23.83 11.25
C ILE A 77 -5.97 -25.25 11.13
N SER A 78 -6.40 -25.63 9.92
CA SER A 78 -6.67 -27.03 9.60
C SER A 78 -5.36 -27.70 9.23
N ILE A 79 -4.73 -28.38 10.21
CA ILE A 79 -3.61 -29.28 9.92
C ILE A 79 -4.22 -30.55 9.35
N SER A 80 -4.32 -30.67 8.02
CA SER A 80 -4.62 -31.95 7.38
C SER A 80 -3.44 -32.88 7.60
N ARG A 81 -3.59 -33.89 8.46
CA ARG A 81 -2.66 -35.02 8.54
C ARG A 81 -3.06 -36.05 7.48
N ASP A 82 -2.74 -35.73 6.24
CA ASP A 82 -2.70 -36.73 5.18
C ASP A 82 -1.23 -36.89 4.76
N TRP A 83 -0.54 -37.75 5.50
CA TRP A 83 0.68 -38.45 5.10
C TRP A 83 0.54 -39.90 5.53
#